data_AF-A0AAD0VLS8-F1
#
_entry.id   AF-A0AAD0VLS8-F1
#
_cell.length_a   1.000
_cell.length_b   1.000
_cell.length_c   1.000
_cell.angle_alpha   90.00
_cell.angle_beta   90.00
_cell.angle_gamma   90.00
#
_symmetry.space_group_name_H-M   'P 1'
#
loop_
_entity.id
_entity.type
_entity.pdbx_description
1 polymer ?
#
loop_
_entity_poly.entity_id
_entity_poly.type
_entity_poly.pdbx_seq_one_letter_code
_entity_poly.pdbx_strand_id
1 'polypeptide(L)' 'MSLAIIYELRAADVKEEHIEQIMDKIKNRLSEENIDKELVKLGYPKIFTVDYDDYDNFDYDDSFTPNSKSNFEEE' A
#
# COMPACT_ATOMS: atom_id res chain seq x y z
N MET A 1 6.08 -6.30 10.58
CA MET A 1 6.89 -5.78 9.45
C MET A 1 6.74 -6.74 8.28
N SER A 2 6.56 -6.21 7.07
CA SER A 2 6.48 -7.05 5.87
C SER A 2 7.89 -7.48 5.44
N LEU A 3 8.19 -8.78 5.52
CA LEU A 3 9.50 -9.32 5.12
C LEU A 3 9.77 -9.12 3.63
N ALA A 4 8.72 -9.21 2.79
CA ALA A 4 8.83 -9.01 1.35
C ALA A 4 9.39 -7.62 1.00
N ILE A 5 8.86 -6.58 1.63
CA ILE A 5 9.30 -5.19 1.42
C ILE A 5 10.79 -5.02 1.78
N ILE A 6 11.21 -5.60 2.89
CA ILE A 6 12.62 -5.51 3.33
C ILE A 6 13.55 -6.20 2.32
N TYR A 7 13.14 -7.34 1.75
CA TYR A 7 13.93 -8.02 0.73
C TYR A 7 14.08 -7.19 -0.55
N GLU A 8 13.00 -6.56 -1.03
CA GLU A 8 13.04 -5.68 -2.20
C GLU A 8 13.98 -4.49 -1.98
N LEU A 9 13.89 -3.84 -0.81
CA LEU A 9 14.76 -2.71 -0.46
C LEU A 9 16.25 -3.13 -0.40
N ARG A 10 16.54 -4.31 0.16
CA ARG A 10 17.91 -4.85 0.18
C ARG A 10 18.40 -5.22 -1.20
N ALA A 11 17.54 -5.79 -2.05
CA ALA A 11 17.88 -6.13 -3.43
C ALA A 11 18.21 -4.88 -4.26
N ALA A 12 17.63 -3.73 -3.91
CA ALA A 12 17.89 -2.44 -4.51
C ALA A 12 19.07 -1.66 -3.87
N ASP A 13 19.90 -2.32 -3.05
CA ASP A 13 21.07 -1.72 -2.38
C ASP A 13 20.73 -0.54 -1.44
N VAL A 14 19.52 -0.53 -0.88
CA VAL A 14 19.15 0.42 0.18
C VAL A 14 19.85 -0.02 1.48
N LYS A 15 20.56 0.93 2.12
CA LYS A 15 21.27 0.65 3.36
C LYS A 15 20.32 0.25 4.48
N GLU A 16 20.73 -0.71 5.31
CA GLU A 16 19.91 -1.20 6.44
C GLU A 16 19.47 -0.07 7.39
N GLU A 17 20.36 0.88 7.68
CA GLU A 17 20.05 2.07 8.50
C GLU A 17 18.90 2.91 7.93
N HIS A 18 18.80 2.99 6.60
CA HIS A 18 17.74 3.71 5.91
C HIS A 18 16.47 2.87 5.84
N ILE A 19 16.57 1.55 5.66
CA ILE A 19 15.42 0.64 5.70
C ILE A 19 14.70 0.76 7.06
N GLU A 20 15.44 0.68 8.16
CA GLU A 20 14.86 0.83 9.51
C GLU A 20 14.19 2.19 9.70
N GLN A 21 14.84 3.27 9.26
CA GLN A 21 14.28 4.63 9.33
C GLN A 21 13.00 4.78 8.52
N ILE A 22 12.97 4.27 7.28
CA ILE A 22 11.78 4.32 6.42
C ILE A 22 10.65 3.55 7.11
N MET A 23 10.91 2.31 7.51
CA MET A 23 9.91 1.43 8.12
C MET A 23 9.32 2.01 9.40
N ASP A 24 10.13 2.69 10.24
CA ASP A 24 9.61 3.35 11.45
C ASP A 24 8.73 4.57 11.13
N LYS A 25 9.13 5.39 10.14
CA LYS A 25 8.37 6.59 9.73
C LYS A 25 7.01 6.28 9.13
N ILE A 26 6.89 5.17 8.41
CA ILE A 26 5.66 4.80 7.68
C ILE A 26 4.89 3.66 8.36
N LYS A 27 5.28 3.21 9.55
CA LYS A 27 4.67 2.05 10.23
C LYS A 27 3.14 2.09 10.35
N ASN A 28 2.55 3.29 10.43
CA ASN A 28 1.10 3.51 10.54
C ASN A 28 0.41 3.77 9.19
N ARG A 29 1.19 3.87 8.10
CA ARG A 29 0.74 4.18 6.73
C ARG A 29 1.58 3.41 5.71
N LEU A 30 1.86 2.14 6.01
CA LEU A 30 2.74 1.29 5.22
C LEU A 30 2.09 1.03 3.86
N SER A 31 2.56 1.72 2.85
CA SER A 31 2.23 1.51 1.45
C SER A 31 3.49 1.66 0.62
N GLU A 32 3.53 0.99 -0.53
CA GLU A 32 4.66 1.07 -1.46
C GLU A 32 4.90 2.53 -1.93
N GLU A 33 3.82 3.29 -2.17
CA GLU A 33 3.90 4.73 -2.49
C GLU A 33 4.60 5.54 -1.38
N ASN A 34 4.28 5.27 -0.10
CA ASN A 34 4.92 5.94 1.02
C ASN A 34 6.37 5.51 1.21
N ILE A 35 6.71 4.27 0.85
CA ILE A 35 8.10 3.79 0.83
C ILE A 35 8.89 4.56 -0.21
N ASP A 36 8.39 4.63 -1.45
CA ASP A 36 9.01 5.37 -2.54
C ASP A 36 9.19 6.86 -2.22
N LYS A 37 8.19 7.49 -1.57
CA LYS A 37 8.30 8.89 -1.11
C LYS A 37 9.47 9.08 -0.12
N GLU A 38 9.69 8.15 0.81
CA GLU A 38 10.82 8.24 1.74
C GLU A 38 12.16 7.87 1.08
N LEU A 39 12.18 6.91 0.14
CA LEU A 39 13.35 6.57 -0.65
C LEU A 39 13.88 7.77 -1.43
N VAL A 40 13.00 8.48 -2.13
CA VAL A 40 13.35 9.68 -2.90
C VAL A 40 13.94 10.78 -2.01
N LYS A 41 13.39 10.97 -0.80
CA LYS A 41 13.92 11.94 0.18
C LYS A 41 15.35 11.61 0.63
N LEU A 42 15.70 10.33 0.65
CA LEU A 42 17.03 9.83 1.01
C LEU A 42 17.98 9.74 -0.20
N GLY A 43 17.51 10.10 -1.40
CA GLY A 43 18.30 10.10 -2.64
C GLY A 43 18.29 8.77 -3.39
N TYR A 44 17.40 7.85 -3.04
CA TYR A 44 17.21 6.60 -3.77
C TYR A 44 16.20 6.76 -4.90
N PRO A 45 16.33 5.98 -5.99
CA PRO A 45 15.26 5.87 -6.98
C PRO A 45 14.02 5.21 -6.35
N LYS A 46 12.87 5.43 -7.00
CA LYS A 46 11.67 4.63 -6.72
C LYS A 46 11.95 3.17 -7.05
N ILE A 47 11.51 2.26 -6.19
CA ILE A 47 11.72 0.82 -6.33
C ILE A 47 10.44 0.14 -6.75
N PHE A 48 9.30 0.57 -6.21
CA PHE A 48 8.03 -0.04 -6.51
C PHE A 48 7.44 0.67 -7.75
N THR A 49 7.66 0.09 -8.92
CA THR A 49 7.30 0.68 -10.22
C THR A 49 5.81 0.62 -10.55
N VAL A 50 4.95 0.44 -9.54
CA VAL A 50 3.50 0.50 -9.75
C VAL A 50 3.16 1.99 -9.86
N ASP A 51 2.56 2.42 -10.97
CA ASP A 51 2.00 3.76 -11.07
C ASP A 51 0.79 3.84 -10.12
N TYR A 52 1.03 4.33 -8.91
CA TYR A 52 -0.01 4.53 -7.89
C TYR A 52 -1.13 5.46 -8.36
N ASP A 53 -0.83 6.31 -9.35
CA ASP A 53 -1.78 7.20 -10.00
C ASP A 53 -2.90 6.44 -10.75
N ASP A 54 -2.68 5.17 -11.15
CA ASP A 54 -3.69 4.33 -11.82
C ASP A 54 -4.66 3.65 -10.83
N TYR A 55 -4.28 3.51 -9.56
CA TYR A 55 -5.07 2.79 -8.54
C TYR A 55 -5.85 3.70 -7.59
N ASP A 56 -5.55 5.00 -7.54
CA ASP A 56 -6.34 5.98 -6.76
C ASP A 56 -7.75 6.25 -7.36
N ASN A 57 -8.05 5.63 -8.51
CA ASN A 57 -9.34 5.72 -9.19
C ASN A 57 -10.25 4.50 -8.96
N PHE A 58 -9.81 3.52 -8.17
CA PHE A 58 -10.70 2.47 -7.64
C PHE A 58 -11.18 2.90 -6.25
N ASP A 59 -12.06 3.90 -6.23
CA ASP A 59 -12.92 4.17 -5.10
C ASP A 59 -13.77 2.91 -4.89
N TYR A 60 -13.35 2.06 -3.96
CA TYR A 60 -14.03 0.83 -3.59
C TYR A 60 -15.29 1.27 -2.84
N ASP A 61 -16.32 1.67 -3.59
CA ASP A 61 -17.67 1.91 -3.09
C ASP A 61 -18.21 0.56 -2.59
N ASP A 62 -17.86 0.22 -1.35
CA ASP A 62 -18.45 -0.86 -0.59
C ASP A 62 -19.87 -0.45 -0.18
N SER A 63 -20.74 -0.35 -1.17
CA SER A 63 -22.19 -0.31 -0.99
C SER A 63 -22.81 -1.64 -1.40
N PHE A 64 -22.25 -2.76 -0.94
CA PHE A 64 -23.03 -4.01 -0.87
C PHE A 64 -24.05 -3.88 0.26
N THR A 65 -25.16 -3.18 -0.01
CA THR A 65 -26.38 -3.35 0.76
C THR A 65 -27.09 -4.61 0.24
N PRO A 66 -27.11 -5.74 0.99
CA PRO A 66 -28.01 -6.83 0.65
C PRO A 66 -29.43 -6.31 0.88
N ASN A 67 -30.14 -5.98 -0.20
CA ASN A 67 -31.55 -5.64 -0.14
C ASN A 67 -32.34 -6.92 0.14
N SER A 68 -32.33 -7.39 1.39
CA SER A 68 -33.28 -8.38 1.89
C SER A 68 -34.65 -7.72 2.03
N LYS A 69 -35.36 -7.57 0.92
CA LYS A 69 -36.83 -7.53 0.91
C LYS A 69 -37.35 -8.92 0.54
N SER A 70 -37.38 -9.77 1.56
CA SER A 70 -38.24 -10.96 1.58
C SER A 70 -39.70 -10.48 1.64
N ASN A 71 -40.38 -10.46 0.48
CA ASN A 71 -41.83 -10.49 0.43
C ASN A 71 -42.24 -11.96 0.27
N PHE A 72 -42.64 -12.57 1.39
CA PHE A 72 -43.54 -13.70 1.37
C PHE A 72 -44.92 -13.15 0.99
N GLU A 73 -45.44 -13.54 -0.16
CA GLU A 73 -46.88 -13.55 -0.41
C GLU A 73 -47.29 -15.03 -0.50
N GLU A 74 -48.07 -15.46 0.48
CA GLU A 74 -48.82 -16.71 0.47
C GLU A 74 -49.97 -16.60 -0.55
N GLU A 75 -50.11 -17.60 -1.42
CA GLU A 75 -51.38 -17.97 -2.06
C GLU A 75 -51.85 -19.33 -1.52
#